data_AF-A0A2E4E3V7-F1
#
_entry.id   AF-A0A2E4E3V7-F1
#
_cell.length_a   1.000
_cell.length_b   1.000
_cell.length_c   1.000
_cell.angle_alpha   90.00
_cell.angle_beta   90.00
_cell.angle_gamma   90.00
#
_symmetry.space_group_name_H-M   'P 1'
#
loop_
_entity.id
_entity.type
_entity.pdbx_description
1 polymer ?
#
loop_
_entity_poly.entity_id
_entity_poly.type
_entity_poly.pdbx_seq_one_letter_code
_entity_poly.pdbx_strand_id
1 'polypeptide(L)'
;MSFFYVNSKLLKKKKILVFLFCFPLLACDSVFTRFSHLNYECEKNIIRVSEIWITKKLQLLKGYVVINNTKYNIDTIEESEEITILRLNKPELKIEINKYNDTVLIFKDRNLLNLKCKRSYFKM
;
A
#
# COMPACT_ATOMS: atom_id res chain seq x y z
N MET A 1 62.52 -5.47 16.60
CA MET A 1 61.42 -6.43 16.78
C MET A 1 60.53 -5.89 17.90
N SER A 2 59.66 -4.94 17.55
CA SER A 2 58.91 -4.15 18.53
C SER A 2 57.60 -4.86 18.84
N PHE A 3 57.54 -5.48 20.02
CA PHE A 3 56.32 -6.10 20.53
C PHE A 3 55.28 -5.03 20.84
N PHE A 4 54.27 -4.91 19.99
CA PHE A 4 53.04 -4.22 20.31
C PHE A 4 52.30 -5.01 21.40
N TYR A 5 52.52 -4.64 22.66
CA TYR A 5 51.70 -5.11 23.78
C TYR A 5 50.34 -4.42 23.71
N VAL A 6 49.47 -4.94 22.84
CA VAL A 6 48.10 -4.42 22.71
C VAL A 6 47.33 -4.81 23.97
N ASN A 7 47.11 -3.81 24.82
CA ASN A 7 46.42 -3.90 26.09
C ASN A 7 44.98 -4.45 25.89
N SER A 8 44.77 -5.72 26.24
CA SER A 8 43.57 -6.50 25.92
C SER A 8 42.26 -5.95 26.52
N LYS A 9 42.35 -5.12 27.58
CA LYS A 9 41.19 -4.43 28.18
C LYS A 9 40.60 -3.33 27.29
N LEU A 10 41.41 -2.65 26.47
CA LEU A 10 40.94 -1.59 25.55
C LEU A 10 40.17 -2.17 24.35
N LEU A 11 40.57 -3.36 23.87
CA LEU A 11 39.88 -4.09 22.80
C LEU A 11 38.47 -4.55 23.21
N LYS A 12 38.27 -4.99 24.46
CA LYS A 12 36.94 -5.41 24.96
C LYS A 12 35.94 -4.24 25.03
N LYS A 13 36.38 -3.04 25.47
CA LYS A 13 35.53 -1.84 25.51
C LYS A 13 35.13 -1.34 24.12
N LYS A 14 36.05 -1.36 23.14
CA LYS A 14 35.75 -0.99 21.75
C LYS A 14 34.74 -1.93 21.08
N LYS A 15 34.84 -3.25 21.32
CA LYS A 15 33.89 -4.24 20.77
C LYS A 15 32.45 -4.05 21.30
N ILE A 16 32.29 -3.70 22.57
CA ILE A 16 30.97 -3.41 23.17
C ILE A 16 30.36 -2.13 22.58
N LEU A 17 31.16 -1.10 22.37
CA LEU A 17 30.70 0.18 21.81
C LEU A 17 30.22 0.03 20.35
N VAL A 18 30.91 -0.78 19.54
CA VAL A 18 30.51 -1.10 18.16
C VAL A 18 29.22 -1.92 18.15
N PHE A 19 29.02 -2.84 19.10
CA PHE A 19 27.80 -3.63 19.19
C PHE A 19 26.57 -2.79 19.57
N LEU A 20 26.73 -1.79 20.45
CA LEU A 20 25.66 -0.85 20.83
C LEU A 20 25.25 0.10 19.68
N PHE A 21 26.16 0.41 18.77
CA PHE A 21 25.87 1.29 17.62
C PHE A 21 25.17 0.57 16.45
N CYS A 22 25.28 -0.76 16.35
CA CYS A 22 24.59 -1.55 15.32
C CYS A 22 23.13 -1.90 15.66
N PHE A 23 22.76 -1.91 16.94
CA PHE A 23 21.39 -2.24 17.37
C PHE A 23 20.30 -1.29 16.83
N PRO A 24 20.49 0.04 16.74
CA PRO A 24 19.47 0.92 16.17
C PRO A 24 19.31 0.82 14.64
N LEU A 25 20.28 0.25 13.92
CA LEU A 25 20.19 0.07 12.46
C LEU A 25 19.30 -1.12 12.05
N LEU A 26 19.16 -2.12 12.92
CA LEU A 26 18.29 -3.29 12.70
C LEU A 26 16.80 -2.98 12.96
N ALA A 27 16.48 -1.86 13.61
CA ALA A 27 15.11 -1.47 13.93
C ALA A 27 14.45 -0.56 12.85
N CYS A 28 15.10 -0.35 11.71
CA CYS A 28 14.68 0.64 10.71
C CYS A 28 13.49 0.23 9.84
N ASP A 29 13.14 -1.05 9.78
CA ASP A 29 12.14 -1.53 8.79
C ASP A 29 10.68 -1.21 9.16
N SER A 30 10.39 -0.83 10.41
CA SER A 30 9.01 -0.70 10.90
C SER A 30 8.44 0.73 10.91
N VAL A 31 9.27 1.76 10.68
CA VAL A 31 8.81 3.17 10.75
C VAL A 31 8.20 3.66 9.42
N PHE A 32 8.57 3.03 8.30
CA PHE A 32 8.23 3.42 6.92
C PHE A 32 7.11 2.56 6.28
N THR A 33 6.21 2.00 7.08
CA THR A 33 5.00 1.32 6.56
C THR A 33 3.74 2.09 6.89
N ARG A 34 3.88 3.39 7.13
CA ARG A 34 2.82 4.22 7.72
C ARG A 34 1.86 4.77 6.66
N PHE A 35 2.31 4.80 5.39
CA PHE A 35 1.55 5.31 4.26
C PHE A 35 1.71 4.42 3.03
N SER A 36 0.60 4.07 2.39
CA SER A 36 0.64 3.50 1.06
C SER A 36 -0.47 4.03 0.17
N HIS A 37 -0.14 4.26 -1.09
CA HIS A 37 -1.07 4.63 -2.15
C HIS A 37 -1.14 3.50 -3.15
N LEU A 38 -2.36 3.21 -3.58
CA LEU A 38 -2.67 2.16 -4.52
C LEU A 38 -3.58 2.78 -5.58
N ASN A 39 -3.13 2.76 -6.82
CA ASN A 39 -3.88 3.33 -7.93
C ASN A 39 -4.14 2.26 -8.99
N TYR A 40 -5.34 2.25 -9.53
CA TYR A 40 -5.75 1.39 -10.63
C TYR A 40 -6.23 2.24 -11.79
N GLU A 41 -5.50 2.21 -12.88
CA GLU A 41 -5.88 2.86 -14.14
C GLU A 41 -6.58 1.84 -15.02
N CYS A 42 -7.87 2.04 -15.28
CA CYS A 42 -8.69 1.07 -16.01
C CYS A 42 -8.80 1.42 -17.50
N GLU A 43 -8.87 0.39 -18.34
CA GLU A 43 -9.15 0.58 -19.76
C GLU A 43 -10.56 1.16 -19.99
N LYS A 44 -10.77 1.72 -21.20
CA LYS A 44 -12.07 2.30 -21.59
C LYS A 44 -13.18 1.25 -21.42
N ASN A 45 -14.22 1.63 -20.68
CA ASN A 45 -15.34 0.74 -20.39
C ASN A 45 -16.69 1.48 -20.43
N ILE A 46 -17.77 0.69 -20.40
CA ILE A 46 -19.15 1.17 -20.58
C ILE A 46 -19.60 2.09 -19.43
N ILE A 47 -19.14 1.83 -18.19
CA ILE A 47 -19.43 2.68 -17.02
C ILE A 47 -18.55 3.94 -17.01
N ARG A 48 -17.48 3.96 -17.81
CA ARG A 48 -16.48 5.03 -17.91
C ARG A 48 -15.75 5.29 -16.59
N VAL A 49 -15.45 4.21 -15.86
CA VAL A 49 -14.51 4.25 -14.73
C VAL A 49 -13.10 4.30 -15.29
N SER A 50 -12.36 5.36 -15.02
CA SER A 50 -11.00 5.53 -15.53
C SER A 50 -9.92 5.25 -14.48
N GLU A 51 -10.18 5.62 -13.23
CA GLU A 51 -9.18 5.56 -12.17
C GLU A 51 -9.83 5.19 -10.83
N ILE A 52 -9.16 4.35 -10.05
CA ILE A 52 -9.53 4.01 -8.67
C ILE A 52 -8.32 4.24 -7.78
N TRP A 53 -8.46 5.13 -6.81
CA TRP A 53 -7.37 5.52 -5.93
C TRP A 53 -7.68 5.18 -4.49
N ILE A 54 -6.76 4.49 -3.82
CA ILE A 54 -6.89 4.06 -2.42
C ILE A 54 -5.64 4.49 -1.65
N THR A 55 -5.86 5.12 -0.50
CA THR A 55 -4.83 5.49 0.46
C THR A 55 -5.04 4.77 1.77
N LYS A 56 -3.96 4.19 2.27
CA LYS A 56 -3.87 3.58 3.59
C LYS A 56 -2.97 4.43 4.47
N LYS A 57 -3.50 4.92 5.58
CA LYS A 57 -2.76 5.70 6.59
C LYS A 57 -3.16 5.23 7.97
N LEU A 58 -2.22 4.65 8.74
CA LEU A 58 -2.45 4.33 10.16
C LEU A 58 -3.81 3.67 10.43
N GLN A 59 -4.16 2.63 9.64
CA GLN A 59 -5.44 1.90 9.68
C GLN A 59 -6.67 2.60 9.09
N LEU A 60 -6.57 3.87 8.69
CA LEU A 60 -7.62 4.54 7.92
C LEU A 60 -7.45 4.24 6.42
N LEU A 61 -8.54 3.81 5.80
CA LEU A 61 -8.67 3.63 4.36
C LEU A 61 -9.52 4.77 3.81
N LYS A 62 -9.00 5.47 2.81
CA LYS A 62 -9.74 6.49 2.06
C LYS A 62 -9.47 6.31 0.58
N GLY A 63 -10.40 6.71 -0.26
CA GLY A 63 -10.19 6.64 -1.68
C GLY A 63 -11.26 7.34 -2.48
N TYR A 64 -11.04 7.40 -3.78
CA TYR A 64 -11.98 7.94 -4.73
C TYR A 64 -11.92 7.13 -6.03
N VAL A 65 -13.00 7.24 -6.80
CA VAL A 65 -13.13 6.66 -8.13
C VAL A 65 -13.42 7.79 -9.10
N VAL A 66 -12.78 7.77 -10.26
CA VAL A 66 -13.06 8.71 -11.35
C VAL A 66 -14.00 8.03 -12.34
N ILE A 67 -15.22 8.56 -12.46
CA ILE A 67 -16.25 8.10 -13.39
C ILE A 67 -16.65 9.30 -14.24
N ASN A 68 -16.59 9.19 -15.58
CA ASN A 68 -16.90 10.33 -16.46
C ASN A 68 -16.08 11.60 -16.11
N ASN A 69 -14.79 11.46 -15.81
CA ASN A 69 -13.91 12.56 -15.35
C ASN A 69 -14.38 13.25 -14.05
N THR A 70 -15.37 12.70 -13.35
CA THR A 70 -15.85 13.20 -12.07
C THR A 70 -15.30 12.33 -10.94
N LYS A 71 -14.78 12.96 -9.89
CA LYS A 71 -14.27 12.26 -8.70
C LYS A 71 -15.41 11.98 -7.73
N TYR A 72 -15.57 10.72 -7.36
CA TYR A 72 -16.51 10.27 -6.34
C TYR A 72 -15.73 9.66 -5.19
N ASN A 73 -15.97 10.15 -3.97
CA ASN A 73 -15.37 9.56 -2.79
C ASN A 73 -15.99 8.19 -2.51
N ILE A 74 -15.17 7.26 -2.04
CA ILE A 74 -15.63 5.94 -1.65
C ILE A 74 -16.21 6.03 -0.24
N ASP A 75 -17.42 5.53 -0.05
CA ASP A 75 -18.13 5.59 1.23
C ASP A 75 -17.67 4.48 2.17
N THR A 76 -17.41 3.29 1.63
CA THR A 76 -16.97 2.13 2.43
C THR A 76 -15.87 1.36 1.71
N ILE A 77 -14.83 1.02 2.45
CA ILE A 77 -13.72 0.17 1.99
C ILE A 77 -13.60 -1.00 2.95
N GLU A 78 -13.86 -2.20 2.45
CA GLU A 78 -13.67 -3.46 3.18
C GLU A 78 -12.44 -4.17 2.59
N GLU A 79 -11.41 -4.41 3.40
CA GLU A 79 -10.16 -5.04 2.96
C GLU A 79 -10.04 -6.44 3.59
N SER A 80 -9.91 -7.46 2.74
CA SER A 80 -9.54 -8.84 3.11
C SER A 80 -8.15 -9.16 2.56
N GLU A 81 -7.62 -10.36 2.83
CA GLU A 81 -6.30 -10.79 2.31
C GLU A 81 -6.29 -10.85 0.79
N GLU A 82 -7.37 -11.34 0.18
CA GLU A 82 -7.46 -11.61 -1.25
C GLU A 82 -8.19 -10.50 -2.03
N ILE A 83 -9.17 -9.87 -1.40
CA ILE A 83 -10.10 -8.95 -2.05
C ILE A 83 -10.20 -7.62 -1.32
N THR A 84 -10.41 -6.55 -2.08
CA THR A 84 -10.82 -5.25 -1.56
C THR A 84 -12.17 -4.88 -2.16
N ILE A 85 -13.16 -4.59 -1.32
CA ILE A 85 -14.49 -4.18 -1.74
C ILE A 85 -14.66 -2.69 -1.46
N LEU A 86 -15.06 -1.94 -2.49
CA LEU A 86 -15.34 -0.51 -2.43
C LEU A 86 -16.82 -0.30 -2.70
N ARG A 87 -17.49 0.51 -1.88
CA ARG A 87 -18.90 0.88 -2.09
C ARG A 87 -19.04 2.38 -2.20
N LEU A 88 -19.79 2.81 -3.21
CA LEU A 88 -20.26 4.17 -3.39
C LEU A 88 -21.78 4.13 -3.34
N ASN A 89 -22.38 5.05 -2.60
CA ASN A 89 -23.83 5.19 -2.47
C ASN A 89 -24.41 6.09 -3.57
N LYS A 90 -23.62 7.05 -4.08
CA LYS A 90 -24.04 8.01 -5.12
C LYS A 90 -22.89 8.34 -6.09
N PRO A 91 -22.88 7.78 -7.32
CA PRO A 91 -23.80 6.77 -7.84
C PRO A 91 -23.67 5.45 -7.07
N GLU A 92 -24.76 4.68 -6.99
CA GLU A 92 -24.71 3.34 -6.39
C GLU A 92 -23.80 2.44 -7.23
N LEU A 93 -22.68 2.04 -6.64
CA LEU A 93 -21.64 1.28 -7.30
C LEU A 93 -20.91 0.42 -6.28
N LYS A 94 -20.73 -0.86 -6.60
CA LYS A 94 -19.84 -1.74 -5.85
C LYS A 94 -18.68 -2.15 -6.74
N ILE A 95 -17.46 -2.03 -6.23
CA ILE A 95 -16.24 -2.43 -6.93
C ILE A 95 -15.56 -3.49 -6.09
N GLU A 96 -15.21 -4.62 -6.69
CA GLU A 96 -14.39 -5.64 -6.07
C GLU A 96 -13.05 -5.72 -6.80
N ILE A 97 -11.97 -5.65 -6.05
CA ILE A 97 -10.61 -5.70 -6.58
C ILE A 97 -9.96 -6.96 -6.04
N ASN A 98 -9.54 -7.85 -6.93
CA ASN A 98 -8.75 -9.02 -6.56
C ASN A 98 -7.26 -8.64 -6.56
N LYS A 99 -6.61 -8.85 -5.42
CA LYS A 99 -5.23 -8.41 -5.15
C LYS A 99 -4.16 -9.23 -5.85
N TYR A 100 -4.49 -10.44 -6.32
CA TYR A 100 -3.55 -11.37 -6.95
C TYR A 100 -3.41 -11.18 -8.45
N ASN A 101 -4.53 -10.90 -9.12
CA ASN A 101 -4.60 -10.81 -10.58
C ASN A 101 -4.91 -9.39 -11.09
N ASP A 102 -5.01 -8.42 -10.17
CA ASP A 102 -5.35 -7.02 -10.43
C ASP A 102 -6.64 -6.84 -11.25
N THR A 103 -7.55 -7.82 -11.18
CA THR A 103 -8.87 -7.72 -11.83
C THR A 103 -9.81 -6.87 -10.98
N VAL A 104 -10.56 -6.01 -11.67
CA VAL A 104 -11.52 -5.11 -11.05
C VAL A 104 -12.91 -5.47 -11.58
N LEU A 105 -13.77 -5.98 -10.70
CA LEU A 105 -15.16 -6.23 -10.99
C LEU A 105 -16.00 -5.04 -10.54
N ILE A 106 -16.79 -4.50 -11.45
CA ILE A 106 -17.73 -3.41 -11.17
C ILE A 106 -19.15 -3.93 -11.25
N PHE A 107 -19.92 -3.69 -10.20
CA PHE A 107 -21.33 -4.02 -10.08
C PHE A 107 -22.13 -2.73 -10.07
N LYS A 108 -23.04 -2.59 -11.04
CA LYS A 108 -23.94 -1.45 -11.18
C LYS A 108 -25.29 -1.89 -11.73
N ASP A 109 -26.39 -1.62 -11.03
CA ASP A 109 -27.76 -1.86 -11.50
C ASP A 109 -27.96 -3.28 -12.10
N ARG A 110 -27.43 -4.32 -11.43
CA ARG A 110 -27.39 -5.74 -11.85
C ARG A 110 -26.43 -6.11 -12.99
N ASN A 111 -25.74 -5.14 -13.58
CA ASN A 111 -24.66 -5.42 -14.54
C ASN A 111 -23.35 -5.70 -13.80
N LEU A 112 -22.65 -6.74 -14.24
CA LEU A 112 -21.29 -7.07 -13.82
C LEU A 112 -20.35 -6.78 -14.97
N LEU A 113 -19.33 -5.98 -14.72
CA LEU A 113 -18.28 -5.68 -15.69
C LEU A 113 -16.93 -6.06 -15.11
N ASN A 114 -16.21 -6.90 -15.86
CA ASN A 114 -14.84 -7.26 -15.54
C ASN A 114 -13.90 -6.32 -16.29
N LEU A 115 -13.11 -5.56 -15.54
CA LEU A 115 -12.15 -4.61 -16.06
C LEU A 115 -10.74 -5.09 -15.80
N LYS A 116 -9.91 -5.00 -16.84
CA LYS A 116 -8.46 -5.02 -16.70
C LYS A 116 -8.02 -3.61 -16.35
N CYS A 117 -7.34 -3.48 -15.20
CA CYS A 117 -6.78 -2.21 -14.77
C CYS A 117 -5.29 -2.41 -14.50
N LYS A 118 -4.49 -1.40 -14.84
CA LYS A 118 -3.07 -1.36 -14.54
C LYS A 118 -2.89 -0.86 -13.12
N ARG A 119 -2.33 -1.71 -12.26
CA ARG A 119 -2.02 -1.36 -10.88
C ARG A 119 -0.71 -0.60 -10.78
N SER A 120 -0.70 0.46 -9.99
CA SER A 120 0.51 1.08 -9.47
C SER A 120 0.43 1.18 -7.94
N TYR A 121 1.55 0.91 -7.29
CA TYR A 121 1.65 0.86 -5.84
C TYR A 121 2.84 1.68 -5.38
N PHE A 122 2.60 2.52 -4.38
CA PHE A 122 3.61 3.34 -3.75
C PHE A 122 3.52 3.18 -2.24
N LYS A 123 4.66 2.95 -1.58
CA LYS A 123 4.77 2.76 -0.13
C LYS A 123 5.92 3.60 0.40
N MET A 124 5.68 4.27 1.52
CA MET A 124 6.62 5.17 2.19
C MET A 124 6.59 4.99 3.71
#